data_AF-A0A2N0ZB76-F1
#
_entry.id   AF-A0A2N0ZB76-F1
#
_cell.length_a   1.000
_cell.length_b   1.000
_cell.length_c   1.000
_cell.angle_alpha   90.00
_cell.angle_beta   90.00
_cell.angle_gamma   90.00
#
_symmetry.space_group_name_H-M   'P 1'
#
loop_
_entity.id
_entity.type
_entity.pdbx_description
1 polymer ?
#
loop_
_entity_poly.entity_id
_entity_poly.type
_entity_poly.pdbx_seq_one_letter_code
_entity_poly.pdbx_strand_id
1 'polypeptide(L)'
;MNMKGTSYCEKDDKGKPIMKGETVQIPDENMKKYLEDVAELKSEVYVIEGGNSRELIRTMRTILLKFEDQEYQGKDNTTYDYLCEQFKVDENENEEDE
;
A
#
# COMPACT_ATOMS: atom_id res chain seq x y z
N MET A 1 -2.06 4.62 -20.26
CA MET A 1 -1.63 3.44 -19.48
C MET A 1 -1.85 2.20 -20.33
N ASN A 2 -0.78 1.55 -20.80
CA ASN A 2 -0.90 0.27 -21.49
C ASN A 2 -1.18 -0.81 -20.44
N MET A 3 -2.39 -1.37 -20.43
CA MET A 3 -2.75 -2.48 -19.54
C MET A 3 -1.88 -3.70 -19.88
N LYS A 4 -0.88 -4.00 -19.03
CA LYS A 4 -0.05 -5.22 -19.09
C LYS A 4 -0.89 -6.50 -19.20
N GLY A 5 -2.15 -6.49 -18.74
CA GLY A 5 -3.08 -7.63 -18.85
C GLY A 5 -3.37 -8.11 -20.28
N THR A 6 -3.30 -7.24 -21.30
CA THR A 6 -3.58 -7.63 -22.70
C THR A 6 -2.47 -8.46 -23.36
N SER A 7 -1.29 -8.54 -22.73
CA SER A 7 -0.16 -9.32 -23.25
C SER A 7 -0.33 -10.83 -23.06
N TYR A 8 -1.13 -11.23 -22.07
CA TYR A 8 -1.43 -12.63 -21.72
C TYR A 8 -2.71 -13.16 -22.37
N CYS A 9 -3.44 -12.30 -23.07
CA CYS A 9 -4.73 -12.64 -23.65
C CYS A 9 -4.58 -13.36 -24.98
N GLU A 10 -5.57 -14.21 -25.29
CA GLU A 10 -5.74 -14.75 -26.63
C GLU A 10 -6.05 -13.60 -27.60
N LYS A 11 -5.47 -13.65 -28.81
CA LYS A 11 -5.65 -12.61 -29.82
C LYS A 11 -6.34 -13.17 -31.06
N ASP A 12 -7.16 -12.36 -31.69
CA ASP A 12 -7.74 -12.63 -32.99
C ASP A 12 -6.68 -12.52 -34.11
N ASP A 13 -7.07 -12.88 -35.33
CA ASP A 13 -6.20 -12.83 -36.53
C ASP A 13 -5.68 -11.42 -36.87
N LYS A 14 -6.20 -10.38 -36.22
CA LYS A 14 -5.79 -8.98 -36.35
C LYS A 14 -4.91 -8.53 -35.18
N GLY A 15 -4.54 -9.45 -34.28
CA GLY A 15 -3.71 -9.19 -33.11
C GLY A 15 -4.44 -8.49 -31.96
N LYS A 16 -5.77 -8.44 -31.96
CA LYS A 16 -6.58 -7.82 -30.90
C LYS A 16 -7.05 -8.86 -29.88
N PRO A 17 -7.14 -8.54 -28.58
CA PRO A 17 -7.60 -9.47 -27.56
C PRO A 17 -9.01 -10.01 -27.85
N ILE A 18 -9.21 -11.31 -27.67
CA ILE A 18 -10.52 -11.95 -27.75
C ILE A 18 -11.30 -11.61 -26.47
N MET A 19 -12.43 -10.91 -26.65
CA MET A 19 -13.33 -10.51 -25.57
C MET A 19 -14.47 -11.53 -25.40
N LYS A 20 -14.73 -11.95 -24.16
CA LYS A 20 -15.97 -12.62 -23.75
C LYS A 20 -16.76 -11.67 -22.86
N GLY A 21 -17.72 -10.96 -23.45
CA GLY A 21 -18.45 -9.89 -22.77
C GLY A 21 -17.52 -8.73 -22.41
N GLU A 22 -17.49 -8.35 -21.13
CA GLU A 22 -16.58 -7.31 -20.61
C GLU A 22 -15.21 -7.88 -20.18
N THR A 23 -14.99 -9.19 -20.30
CA THR A 23 -13.76 -9.86 -19.86
C THR A 23 -12.90 -10.29 -21.04
N VAL A 24 -11.59 -10.26 -20.86
CA VAL A 24 -10.61 -10.82 -21.82
C VAL A 24 -10.35 -12.29 -21.51
N GLN A 25 -10.18 -13.12 -22.54
CA GLN A 25 -9.74 -14.50 -22.33
C GLN A 25 -8.22 -14.57 -22.18
N ILE A 26 -7.79 -15.18 -21.08
CA ILE A 26 -6.40 -15.59 -20.84
C ILE A 26 -6.35 -17.12 -21.02
N PRO A 27 -5.55 -17.64 -21.97
CA PRO A 27 -5.33 -19.08 -22.11
C PRO A 27 -4.72 -19.68 -20.85
N ASP A 28 -5.07 -20.94 -20.53
CA ASP A 28 -4.59 -21.63 -19.33
C ASP A 28 -3.05 -21.69 -19.26
N GLU A 29 -2.39 -21.84 -20.41
CA GLU A 29 -0.94 -21.82 -20.55
C GLU A 29 -0.29 -20.49 -20.11
N ASN A 30 -1.03 -19.38 -20.19
CA ASN A 30 -0.57 -18.05 -19.79
C ASN A 30 -1.10 -17.63 -18.41
N MET A 31 -2.08 -18.35 -17.87
CA MET A 31 -2.69 -18.04 -16.57
C MET A 31 -1.65 -18.04 -15.44
N LYS A 32 -0.71 -19.00 -15.45
CA LYS A 32 0.34 -19.08 -14.42
C LYS A 32 1.23 -17.85 -14.41
N LYS A 33 1.75 -17.44 -15.57
CA LYS A 33 2.62 -16.26 -15.71
C LYS A 33 1.88 -14.97 -15.37
N TYR A 34 0.62 -14.86 -15.78
CA TYR A 34 -0.22 -13.73 -15.41
C TYR A 34 -0.39 -13.62 -13.89
N LEU A 35 -0.64 -14.73 -13.20
CA LEU A 35 -0.77 -14.75 -11.74
C LEU A 35 0.54 -14.44 -11.03
N GLU A 36 1.68 -14.91 -11.56
CA GLU A 36 3.02 -14.58 -11.06
C GLU A 36 3.31 -13.07 -11.17
N ASP A 37 3.07 -12.46 -12.33
CA ASP A 37 3.20 -11.01 -12.54
C ASP A 37 2.28 -10.19 -11.62
N VAL A 38 1.04 -10.65 -11.43
CA VAL A 38 0.09 -9.99 -10.51
C VAL A 38 0.55 -10.12 -9.05
N ALA A 39 1.14 -11.25 -8.67
CA ALA A 39 1.69 -11.46 -7.34
C ALA A 39 2.93 -10.59 -7.10
N GLU A 40 3.84 -10.52 -8.07
CA GLU A 40 5.01 -9.63 -8.05
C GLU A 40 4.55 -8.17 -7.91
N LEU A 41 3.63 -7.70 -8.77
CA LEU A 41 3.09 -6.34 -8.70
C LEU A 41 2.45 -6.03 -7.34
N LYS A 42 1.64 -6.95 -6.80
CA LYS A 42 1.03 -6.78 -5.47
C LYS A 42 2.09 -6.73 -4.37
N SER A 43 3.14 -7.54 -4.47
CA SER A 43 4.25 -7.53 -3.52
C SER A 43 5.05 -6.23 -3.60
N GLU A 44 5.30 -5.70 -4.80
CA GLU A 44 5.95 -4.40 -4.99
C GLU A 44 5.10 -3.26 -4.42
N VAL A 45 3.79 -3.24 -4.69
CA VAL A 45 2.86 -2.26 -4.12
C VAL A 45 2.87 -2.33 -2.59
N TYR A 46 2.85 -3.55 -2.02
CA TYR A 46 2.93 -3.76 -0.58
C TYR A 46 4.29 -3.33 0.00
N VAL A 47 5.39 -3.50 -0.74
CA VAL A 47 6.74 -3.05 -0.33
C VAL A 47 6.87 -1.53 -0.38
N ILE A 48 6.28 -0.87 -1.39
CA ILE A 48 6.23 0.60 -1.48
C ILE A 48 5.40 1.19 -0.33
N GLU A 49 4.27 0.56 0.01
CA GLU A 49 3.43 0.99 1.14
C GLU A 49 4.06 0.62 2.49
N GLY A 50 4.72 -0.54 2.64
CA GLY A 50 5.25 -1.01 3.92
C GLY A 50 6.58 -0.37 4.36
N GLY A 51 7.49 -0.11 3.42
CA GLY A 51 8.84 0.40 3.74
C GLY A 51 8.85 1.87 4.20
N ASN A 52 8.01 2.71 3.60
CA ASN A 52 7.93 4.15 3.93
C ASN A 52 6.98 4.41 5.10
N SER A 53 5.94 3.58 5.29
CA SER A 53 4.94 3.81 6.35
C SER A 53 5.52 3.67 7.76
N ARG A 54 6.44 2.72 8.00
CA ARG A 54 7.05 2.54 9.34
C ARG A 54 7.92 3.73 9.73
N GLU A 55 8.74 4.21 8.80
CA GLU A 55 9.58 5.41 9.00
C GLU A 55 8.73 6.68 9.11
N LEU A 56 7.62 6.77 8.36
CA LEU A 56 6.65 7.84 8.50
C LEU A 56 5.96 7.82 9.86
N ILE A 57 5.53 6.65 10.35
CA ILE A 57 4.94 6.48 11.68
C ILE A 57 5.94 6.91 12.78
N ARG A 58 7.19 6.47 12.70
CA ARG A 58 8.27 6.88 13.61
C ARG A 58 8.53 8.38 13.58
N THR A 59 8.57 8.96 12.38
CA THR A 59 8.75 10.40 12.17
C THR A 59 7.60 11.19 12.76
N MET A 60 6.35 10.77 12.53
CA MET A 60 5.16 11.43 13.09
C MET A 60 5.12 11.34 14.61
N ARG A 61 5.46 10.19 15.19
CA ARG A 61 5.61 10.04 16.64
C ARG A 61 6.65 11.02 17.20
N THR A 62 7.82 11.11 16.57
CA THR A 62 8.90 12.03 16.97
C THR A 62 8.47 13.49 16.89
N ILE A 63 7.67 13.85 15.89
CA ILE A 63 7.15 15.21 15.73
C ILE A 63 6.15 15.50 16.84
N LEU A 64 5.18 14.61 17.11
CA LEU A 64 4.17 14.80 18.15
C LEU A 64 4.80 14.97 19.54
N LEU A 65 5.81 14.17 19.90
CA LEU A 65 6.56 14.31 21.14
C LEU A 65 7.20 15.70 21.32
N LYS A 66 7.66 16.33 20.24
CA LYS A 66 8.25 17.68 20.31
C LYS A 66 7.22 18.77 20.63
N PHE A 67 5.93 18.46 20.48
CA PHE A 67 4.84 19.37 20.75
C PHE A 67 4.07 19.02 22.03
N GLU A 68 4.55 18.08 22.84
CA GLU A 68 3.91 17.67 24.10
C GLU A 68 3.78 18.83 25.10
N ASP A 69 4.76 19.73 25.12
CA ASP A 69 4.77 20.91 25.98
C ASP A 69 3.85 22.06 25.48
N GLN A 70 3.18 21.88 24.34
CA GLN A 70 2.31 22.90 23.78
C GLN A 70 0.92 22.81 24.42
N GLU A 71 0.41 23.93 24.95
CA GLU A 71 -0.97 23.98 25.43
C GLU A 71 -1.94 24.00 24.24
N TYR A 72 -2.70 22.91 24.10
CA TYR A 72 -3.82 22.82 23.16
C TYR A 72 -5.14 23.10 23.87
N GLN A 73 -6.06 23.79 23.21
CA GLN A 73 -7.40 24.05 23.76
C GLN A 73 -8.51 23.63 22.79
N GLY A 74 -9.64 23.21 23.37
CA GLY A 74 -10.83 22.85 22.61
C GLY A 74 -10.56 21.72 21.60
N LYS A 75 -10.93 21.96 20.34
CA LYS A 75 -10.87 20.95 19.28
C LYS A 75 -9.43 20.53 18.93
N ASP A 76 -8.47 21.42 19.15
CA ASP A 76 -7.07 21.14 18.82
C ASP A 76 -6.48 20.15 19.82
N ASN A 77 -6.89 20.19 21.09
CA ASN A 77 -6.51 19.20 22.10
C ASN A 77 -7.04 17.81 21.76
N THR A 78 -8.33 17.71 21.42
CA THR A 78 -8.94 16.44 21.01
C THR A 78 -8.27 15.84 19.78
N THR A 79 -7.83 16.70 18.84
CA THR A 79 -7.13 16.26 17.63
C THR A 79 -5.73 15.77 17.97
N TYR A 80 -5.01 16.48 18.84
CA TYR A 80 -3.68 16.09 19.31
C TYR A 80 -3.73 14.75 20.06
N ASP A 81 -4.65 14.59 21.01
CA ASP A 81 -4.85 13.34 21.78
C ASP A 81 -5.13 12.16 20.85
N TYR A 82 -6.04 12.36 19.88
CA TYR A 82 -6.36 11.34 18.88
C TYR A 82 -5.15 10.94 18.04
N LEU A 83 -4.34 11.91 17.60
CA LEU A 83 -3.12 11.64 16.83
C LEU A 83 -2.10 10.87 17.69
N CYS A 84 -1.92 11.25 18.95
CA CYS A 84 -1.01 10.54 19.86
C CYS A 84 -1.44 9.08 20.06
N GLU A 85 -2.74 8.81 20.17
CA GLU A 85 -3.29 7.45 20.24
C GLU A 85 -3.05 6.65 18.96
N GLN A 86 -3.34 7.23 17.78
CA GLN A 86 -3.16 6.55 16.49
C GLN A 86 -1.70 6.19 16.20
N PHE A 87 -0.78 7.08 16.59
CA PHE A 87 0.67 6.86 16.43
C PHE A 87 1.32 6.21 17.66
N LYS A 88 0.50 5.78 18.63
CA LYS A 88 0.94 5.06 19.84
C LYS A 88 2.09 5.77 20.54
N VAL A 89 2.02 7.10 20.68
CA VAL A 89 3.14 7.92 21.18
C VAL A 89 3.59 7.48 22.59
N ASP A 90 2.64 7.00 23.40
CA ASP A 90 2.87 6.55 24.79
C ASP A 90 3.31 5.08 24.91
N GLU A 91 3.26 4.30 23.83
CA GLU A 91 3.80 2.94 23.83
C GLU A 91 5.31 3.03 23.67
N ASN A 92 6.04 2.98 24.79
CA ASN A 92 7.49 2.79 24.80
C ASN A 92 7.87 1.68 23.81
N GLU A 93 8.66 2.02 22.79
CA GLU A 93 9.36 1.06 21.94
C GLU A 93 10.42 0.33 22.80
N ASN A 94 9.97 -0.57 23.67
CA ASN A 94 10.80 -1.68 24.16
C ASN A 94 10.66 -2.82 23.15
N GLU A 95 11.17 -2.62 21.94
CA GLU A 95 11.50 -3.72 21.05
C GLU A 95 13.01 -3.67 20.86
N GLU A 96 13.68 -4.46 21.70
CA GLU A 96 15.08 -4.83 21.59
C GLU A 96 15.36 -5.27 20.15
N ASP A 97 16.35 -4.64 19.53
CA ASP A 97 17.01 -5.15 18.33
C ASP A 97 17.70 -6.49 18.67
N GLU A 98 17.10 -7.62 18.29
CA GLU A 98 17.79 -8.91 18.09
C GLU A 98 17.70 -9.37 16.62
#